data_AF-A0A7W7IRE5-F1
#
_entry.id   AF-A0A7W7IRE5-F1
#
_cell.length_a   1.000
_cell.length_b   1.000
_cell.length_c   1.000
_cell.angle_alpha   90.00
_cell.angle_beta   90.00
_cell.angle_gamma   90.00
#
_symmetry.space_group_name_H-M   'P 1'
#
loop_
_entity.id
_entity.type
_entity.pdbx_description
1 polymer ?
#
loop_
_entity_poly.entity_id
_entity_poly.type
_entity_poly.pdbx_seq_one_letter_code
_entity_poly.pdbx_strand_id
1 'polypeptide(L)'
;MRARDLMRALTPLGRLALAGALVLLLAITGRGLGLSWDPFNLQQRRLEVADARAASAESDAEARRIEAAGQGQQAARVEIHHRQTLAVERSTVAAVTQARSAKDANDPLDLVRADRLRAHDRELCRLAPDLDGCAAASGYS
;
A
#
# COMPACT_ATOMS: atom_id res chain seq x y z
N MET A 1 12.63 64.21 54.92
CA MET A 1 13.11 62.81 54.95
C MET A 1 14.62 62.83 55.09
N ARG A 2 15.19 62.13 56.09
CA ARG A 2 16.60 62.26 56.48
C ARG A 2 17.50 61.40 55.56
N ALA A 3 18.69 61.89 55.22
CA ALA A 3 19.67 61.22 54.36
C ALA A 3 20.06 59.78 54.81
N ARG A 4 19.82 59.43 56.08
CA ARG A 4 20.01 58.08 56.62
C ARG A 4 19.03 57.05 56.07
N ASP A 5 17.81 57.44 55.69
CA ASP A 5 16.80 56.53 55.14
C ASP A 5 17.08 56.20 53.67
N LEU A 6 17.62 57.17 52.91
CA LEU A 6 18.08 56.98 51.52
C LEU A 6 19.28 56.00 51.44
N MET A 7 20.26 56.12 52.34
CA MET A 7 21.38 55.17 52.39
C MET A 7 20.96 53.76 52.83
N ARG A 8 19.94 53.63 53.69
CA ARG A 8 19.35 52.34 54.06
C ARG A 8 18.44 51.75 52.98
N ALA A 9 17.96 52.53 52.01
CA ALA A 9 17.20 52.04 50.86
C ALA A 9 18.10 51.61 49.68
N LEU A 10 19.31 52.17 49.57
CA LEU A 10 20.30 51.75 48.58
C LEU A 10 20.82 50.32 48.80
N THR A 11 20.93 49.86 50.05
CA THR A 11 21.37 48.51 50.39
C THR A 11 20.37 47.38 50.05
N PRO A 12 19.05 47.49 50.30
CA PRO A 12 18.07 46.49 49.88
C PRO A 12 17.87 46.47 48.36
N LEU A 13 17.88 47.62 47.69
CA LEU A 13 17.85 47.69 46.22
C LEU A 13 19.11 47.07 45.60
N GLY A 14 20.29 47.33 46.18
CA GLY A 14 21.54 46.71 45.74
C GLY A 14 21.53 45.19 45.92
N ARG A 15 20.95 44.66 47.01
CA ARG A 15 20.78 43.22 47.22
C ARG A 15 19.81 42.59 46.22
N LEU A 16 18.71 43.26 45.90
CA LEU A 16 17.76 42.80 44.87
C LEU A 16 18.40 42.80 43.48
N ALA A 17 19.16 43.85 43.14
CA ALA A 17 19.89 43.91 41.89
C ALA A 17 20.95 42.80 41.79
N LEU A 18 21.70 42.55 42.88
CA LEU A 18 22.69 41.48 42.92
C LEU A 18 22.05 40.09 42.81
N ALA A 19 20.94 39.86 43.51
CA ALA A 19 20.18 38.61 43.43
C ALA A 19 19.61 38.39 42.03
N GLY A 20 19.03 39.43 41.42
CA GLY A 20 18.52 39.38 40.05
C GLY A 20 19.63 39.09 39.04
N ALA A 21 20.78 39.74 39.17
CA ALA A 21 21.94 39.49 38.34
C ALA A 21 22.44 38.04 38.48
N LEU A 22 22.50 37.51 39.71
CA LEU A 22 22.94 36.13 39.96
C LEU A 22 21.99 35.09 39.34
N VAL A 23 20.67 35.30 39.44
CA VAL A 23 19.64 34.44 38.83
C VAL A 23 19.74 34.47 37.31
N LEU A 24 19.92 35.65 36.73
CA LEU A 24 20.09 35.81 35.28
C LEU A 24 21.36 35.09 34.79
N LEU A 25 22.46 35.23 35.54
CA LEU A 25 23.74 34.61 35.22
C LEU A 25 23.63 33.08 35.27
N LEU A 26 23.00 32.53 36.31
CA LEU A 26 22.71 31.10 36.45
C LEU A 26 21.80 30.57 35.32
N ALA A 27 20.80 31.34 34.91
CA ALA A 27 19.91 30.97 33.80
C ALA A 27 20.65 30.90 32.45
N ILE A 28 21.58 31.82 32.22
CA ILE A 28 22.38 31.87 30.98
C ILE A 28 23.45 30.76 30.98
N THR A 29 24.20 30.59 32.07
CA THR A 29 25.21 29.50 32.16
C THR A 29 24.57 28.12 32.23
N GLY A 30 23.39 27.99 32.84
CA GLY A 30 22.62 26.74 32.87
C GLY A 30 22.15 26.30 31.48
N ARG A 31 21.76 27.26 30.62
CA ARG A 31 21.43 26.99 29.21
C ARG A 31 22.63 26.48 28.41
N GLY A 32 23.84 26.92 28.70
CA GLY A 32 25.07 26.45 28.03
C GLY A 32 25.52 25.05 28.45
N LEU A 33 25.10 24.59 29.64
CA LEU A 33 25.40 23.26 30.19
C LEU A 33 24.29 22.22 29.96
N GLY A 34 23.26 22.55 29.16
CA GLY A 34 22.14 21.64 28.86
C GLY A 34 21.14 21.48 30.01
N LEU A 35 21.29 22.21 31.11
CA LEU A 35 20.32 22.27 32.21
C LEU A 35 19.16 23.19 31.81
N SER A 36 18.34 22.75 30.87
CA SER A 36 17.08 23.42 30.54
C SER A 36 16.08 23.15 31.66
N TRP A 37 15.76 24.17 32.44
CA TRP A 37 14.66 24.11 33.41
C TRP A 37 13.33 23.99 32.63
N ASP A 38 12.83 22.76 32.45
CA ASP A 38 11.52 22.44 31.88
C ASP A 38 10.65 21.73 32.93
N PRO A 39 10.00 22.48 33.83
CA PRO A 39 9.22 21.91 34.93
C PRO A 39 7.99 21.10 34.48
N PHE A 40 7.62 21.18 33.20
CA PHE A 40 6.42 20.54 32.64
C PHE A 40 6.73 19.46 31.58
N ASN A 41 8.01 19.12 31.36
CA ASN A 41 8.46 18.14 30.36
C ASN A 41 7.88 18.39 28.95
N LEU A 42 7.68 19.65 28.57
CA LEU A 42 7.11 20.01 27.27
C LEU A 42 8.00 19.57 26.11
N GLN A 43 9.31 19.62 26.27
CA GLN A 43 10.25 19.14 25.25
C GLN A 43 10.17 17.64 25.08
N GLN A 44 10.11 16.89 26.19
CA GLN A 44 9.96 15.44 26.16
C GLN A 44 8.67 15.03 25.46
N ARG A 45 7.54 15.68 25.78
CA ARG A 45 6.26 15.43 25.10
C ARG A 45 6.31 15.75 23.61
N ARG A 46 7.02 16.82 23.21
CA ARG A 46 7.19 17.16 21.79
C ARG A 46 8.00 16.10 21.05
N LEU A 47 9.05 15.58 21.69
CA LEU A 47 9.86 14.49 21.14
C LEU A 47 9.03 13.21 21.03
N GLU A 48 8.30 12.81 22.07
CA GLU A 48 7.43 11.64 22.05
C GLU A 48 6.36 11.73 20.93
N VAL A 49 5.76 12.91 20.74
CA VAL A 49 4.80 13.14 19.66
C VAL A 49 5.48 13.09 18.29
N ALA A 50 6.70 13.61 18.16
CA ALA A 50 7.46 13.55 16.92
C ALA A 50 7.86 12.11 16.57
N ASP A 51 8.35 11.34 17.55
CA ASP A 51 8.72 9.94 17.40
C ASP A 51 7.51 9.08 17.05
N ALA A 52 6.36 9.30 17.72
CA ALA A 52 5.12 8.62 17.39
C ALA A 52 4.66 8.91 15.95
N ARG A 53 4.78 10.16 15.49
CA ARG A 53 4.46 10.54 14.11
C ARG A 53 5.43 9.92 13.11
N ALA A 54 6.72 9.87 13.42
CA ALA A 54 7.73 9.24 12.59
C ALA A 54 7.45 7.73 12.45
N ALA A 55 7.20 7.05 13.57
CA ALA A 55 6.83 5.63 13.58
C ALA A 55 5.57 5.34 12.76
N SER A 56 4.52 6.18 12.88
CA SER A 56 3.31 6.03 12.04
C SER A 56 3.58 6.29 10.56
N ALA A 57 4.43 7.27 10.24
CA ALA A 57 4.75 7.60 8.85
C ALA A 57 5.58 6.46 8.20
N GLU A 58 6.48 5.84 8.96
CA GLU A 58 7.24 4.67 8.53
C GLU A 58 6.33 3.46 8.29
N SER A 59 5.41 3.16 9.22
CA SER A 59 4.45 2.07 9.03
C SER A 59 3.54 2.29 7.83
N ASP A 60 3.05 3.52 7.65
CA ASP A 60 2.21 3.87 6.49
C ASP A 60 2.98 3.80 5.17
N ALA A 61 4.26 4.19 5.18
CA ALA A 61 5.12 4.10 4.00
C ALA A 61 5.38 2.64 3.62
N GLU A 62 5.63 1.77 4.60
CA GLU A 62 5.80 0.34 4.36
C GLU A 62 4.50 -0.31 3.87
N ALA A 63 3.36 0.00 4.49
CA ALA A 63 2.05 -0.46 4.04
C ALA A 63 1.78 -0.05 2.58
N ARG A 64 1.98 1.22 2.24
CA ARG A 64 1.85 1.71 0.86
C ARG A 64 2.80 1.02 -0.12
N ARG A 65 4.01 0.69 0.31
CA ARG A 65 4.99 -0.03 -0.53
C ARG A 65 4.52 -1.46 -0.82
N ILE A 66 3.97 -2.14 0.17
CA ILE A 66 3.39 -3.49 0.01
C ILE A 66 2.13 -3.44 -0.88
N GLU A 67 1.25 -2.47 -0.65
CA GLU A 67 0.05 -2.25 -1.47
C GLU A 67 0.41 -1.98 -2.94
N ALA A 68 1.36 -1.08 -3.19
CA ALA A 68 1.82 -0.76 -4.55
C ALA A 68 2.44 -1.99 -5.24
N ALA A 69 3.25 -2.77 -4.53
CA ALA A 69 3.81 -4.03 -5.04
C ALA A 69 2.69 -5.04 -5.37
N GLY A 70 1.66 -5.12 -4.52
CA GLY A 70 0.49 -5.98 -4.72
C GLY A 70 -0.33 -5.56 -5.95
N GLN A 71 -0.59 -4.26 -6.12
CA GLN A 71 -1.33 -3.73 -7.27
C GLN A 71 -0.62 -4.01 -8.59
N GLY A 72 0.71 -3.83 -8.65
CA GLY A 72 1.49 -4.15 -9.84
C GLY A 72 1.41 -5.64 -10.23
N GLN A 73 1.48 -6.54 -9.25
CA GLN A 73 1.34 -7.97 -9.50
C GLN A 73 -0.07 -8.37 -9.95
N GLN A 74 -1.11 -7.75 -9.39
CA GLN A 74 -2.49 -8.00 -9.82
C GLN A 74 -2.71 -7.54 -11.26
N ALA A 75 -2.26 -6.33 -11.61
CA ALA A 75 -2.33 -5.83 -12.99
C ALA A 75 -1.57 -6.74 -13.96
N ALA A 76 -0.38 -7.21 -13.59
CA ALA A 76 0.39 -8.15 -14.40
C ALA A 76 -0.34 -9.50 -14.61
N ARG A 77 -0.98 -10.05 -13.56
CA ARG A 77 -1.77 -11.28 -13.68
C ARG A 77 -2.95 -11.12 -14.63
N VAL A 78 -3.71 -10.02 -14.51
CA VAL A 78 -4.83 -9.73 -15.40
C VAL A 78 -4.36 -9.59 -16.84
N GLU A 79 -3.26 -8.87 -17.08
CA GLU A 79 -2.69 -8.70 -18.41
C GLU A 79 -2.23 -10.04 -19.02
N ILE A 80 -1.58 -10.90 -18.24
CA ILE A 80 -1.18 -12.24 -18.70
C ILE A 80 -2.39 -13.07 -19.09
N HIS A 81 -3.42 -13.14 -18.24
CA HIS A 81 -4.65 -13.85 -18.55
C HIS A 81 -5.34 -13.30 -19.79
N HIS A 82 -5.42 -11.97 -19.92
CA HIS A 82 -6.03 -11.33 -21.08
C HIS A 82 -5.27 -11.65 -22.38
N ARG A 83 -3.93 -11.60 -22.36
CA ARG A 83 -3.10 -12.00 -23.52
C ARG A 83 -3.28 -13.46 -23.89
N GLN A 84 -3.36 -14.34 -22.90
CA GLN A 84 -3.62 -15.76 -23.14
C GLN A 84 -4.98 -15.98 -23.79
N THR A 85 -6.04 -15.34 -23.28
CA THR A 85 -7.37 -15.41 -23.87
C THR A 85 -7.37 -14.95 -25.32
N LEU A 86 -6.76 -13.79 -25.62
CA LEU A 86 -6.67 -13.29 -26.99
C LEU A 86 -5.84 -14.19 -27.90
N ALA A 87 -4.77 -14.82 -27.39
CA ALA A 87 -3.96 -15.75 -28.17
C ALA A 87 -4.76 -17.02 -28.53
N VAL A 88 -5.49 -17.58 -27.56
CA VAL A 88 -6.37 -18.73 -27.77
C VAL A 88 -7.46 -18.35 -28.78
N GLU A 89 -8.14 -17.22 -28.58
CA GLU A 89 -9.22 -16.76 -29.44
C GLU A 89 -8.76 -16.57 -30.90
N ARG A 90 -7.60 -15.93 -31.10
CA ARG A 90 -6.99 -15.80 -32.45
C ARG A 90 -6.65 -17.15 -33.07
N SER A 91 -6.09 -18.08 -32.28
CA SER A 91 -5.75 -19.41 -32.78
C SER A 91 -7.01 -20.20 -33.17
N THR A 92 -8.07 -20.09 -32.38
CA THR A 92 -9.38 -20.71 -32.65
C THR A 92 -10.00 -20.12 -33.91
N VAL A 93 -10.02 -18.80 -34.05
CA VAL A 93 -10.54 -18.13 -35.26
C VAL A 93 -9.77 -18.58 -36.50
N ALA A 94 -8.43 -18.62 -36.41
CA ALA A 94 -7.60 -19.08 -37.53
C ALA A 94 -7.88 -20.54 -37.90
N ALA A 95 -7.96 -21.44 -36.89
CA ALA A 95 -8.27 -22.85 -37.10
C ALA A 95 -9.67 -23.06 -37.72
N VAL A 96 -10.69 -22.36 -37.21
CA VAL A 96 -12.06 -22.41 -37.76
C VAL A 96 -12.09 -21.88 -39.19
N THR A 97 -11.41 -20.76 -39.45
CA THR A 97 -11.32 -20.19 -40.80
C THR A 97 -10.66 -21.16 -41.76
N GLN A 98 -9.54 -21.77 -41.36
CA GLN A 98 -8.85 -22.77 -42.16
C GLN A 98 -9.75 -23.97 -42.44
N ALA A 99 -10.42 -24.51 -41.41
CA ALA A 99 -11.33 -25.65 -41.55
C ALA A 99 -12.50 -25.34 -42.52
N ARG A 100 -13.06 -24.14 -42.47
CA ARG A 100 -14.14 -23.70 -43.38
C ARG A 100 -13.67 -23.49 -44.81
N SER A 101 -12.42 -23.08 -45.00
CA SER A 101 -11.81 -22.91 -46.34
C SER A 101 -11.25 -24.20 -46.95
N ALA A 102 -11.21 -25.29 -46.18
CA ALA A 102 -10.62 -26.53 -46.63
C ALA A 102 -11.40 -27.12 -47.80
N LYS A 103 -10.69 -27.81 -48.70
CA LYS A 103 -11.32 -28.38 -49.91
C LYS A 103 -12.41 -29.41 -49.57
N ASP A 104 -12.22 -30.13 -48.48
CA ASP A 104 -13.11 -31.15 -47.93
C ASP A 104 -14.12 -30.58 -46.92
N ALA A 105 -14.24 -29.26 -46.77
CA ALA A 105 -15.11 -28.64 -45.78
C ALA A 105 -16.59 -29.04 -45.93
N ASN A 106 -17.01 -29.41 -47.14
CA ASN A 106 -18.37 -29.86 -47.43
C ASN A 106 -18.48 -31.38 -47.63
N ASP A 107 -17.37 -32.10 -47.53
CA ASP A 107 -17.39 -33.55 -47.68
C ASP A 107 -17.95 -34.18 -46.40
N PRO A 108 -18.96 -35.06 -46.49
CA PRO A 108 -19.51 -35.72 -45.32
C PRO A 108 -18.43 -36.58 -44.66
N LEU A 109 -18.33 -36.52 -43.32
CA LEU A 109 -17.43 -37.39 -42.58
C LEU A 109 -17.84 -38.85 -42.74
N ASP A 110 -16.84 -39.73 -42.89
CA ASP A 110 -17.04 -41.17 -42.74
C ASP A 110 -17.72 -41.52 -41.41
N LEU A 111 -18.64 -42.48 -41.44
CA LEU A 111 -19.49 -42.82 -40.29
C LEU A 111 -18.68 -43.30 -39.08
N VAL A 112 -17.62 -44.10 -39.32
CA VAL A 112 -16.75 -44.60 -38.23
C VAL A 112 -15.97 -43.45 -37.60
N ARG A 113 -15.52 -42.49 -38.41
CA ARG A 113 -14.86 -41.28 -37.93
C ARG A 113 -15.81 -40.39 -37.11
N ALA A 114 -17.04 -40.20 -37.59
CA ALA A 114 -18.05 -39.40 -36.91
C ALA A 114 -18.41 -39.99 -35.53
N ASP A 115 -18.55 -41.31 -35.43
CA ASP A 115 -18.86 -41.97 -34.16
C ASP A 115 -17.72 -41.89 -33.15
N ARG A 116 -16.48 -42.01 -33.61
CA ARG A 116 -15.31 -41.80 -32.76
C ARG A 116 -15.26 -40.37 -32.21
N LEU A 117 -15.54 -39.37 -33.04
CA LEU A 117 -15.56 -37.97 -32.63
C LEU A 117 -16.65 -37.73 -31.57
N ARG A 118 -17.87 -38.26 -31.78
CA ARG A 118 -18.96 -38.19 -30.79
C ARG A 118 -18.60 -38.89 -29.47
N ALA A 119 -17.86 -40.00 -29.52
CA ALA A 119 -17.41 -40.68 -28.31
C ALA A 119 -16.42 -39.82 -27.50
N HIS A 120 -15.49 -39.16 -28.17
CA HIS A 120 -14.58 -38.21 -27.53
C HIS A 120 -15.30 -36.99 -26.98
N ASP A 121 -16.27 -36.45 -27.71
CA ASP A 121 -17.07 -35.31 -27.28
C ASP A 121 -17.88 -35.62 -26.00
N ARG A 122 -18.48 -36.82 -25.93
CA ARG A 122 -19.13 -37.29 -24.70
C ARG A 122 -18.17 -37.42 -23.53
N GLU A 123 -16.96 -37.90 -23.77
CA GLU A 123 -15.94 -38.04 -22.73
C GLU A 123 -15.45 -36.67 -22.25
N LEU A 124 -15.30 -35.70 -23.16
CA LEU A 124 -14.99 -34.30 -22.82
C LEU A 124 -16.08 -33.69 -21.94
N CYS A 125 -17.35 -33.82 -22.33
CA CYS A 125 -18.47 -33.33 -21.52
C CYS A 125 -18.62 -34.05 -20.18
N ARG A 126 -18.15 -35.30 -20.07
CA ARG A 126 -18.12 -36.04 -18.79
C ARG A 126 -17.08 -35.47 -17.83
N LEU A 127 -15.93 -35.03 -18.36
CA LEU A 127 -14.83 -34.47 -17.56
C LEU A 127 -15.06 -32.99 -17.21
N ALA A 128 -15.68 -32.23 -18.11
CA ALA A 128 -15.93 -30.80 -17.96
C ALA A 128 -17.38 -30.48 -18.35
N PRO A 129 -18.34 -30.71 -17.42
CA PRO A 129 -19.77 -30.59 -17.71
C PRO A 129 -20.24 -29.15 -17.93
N ASP A 130 -19.47 -28.17 -17.45
CA ASP A 130 -19.72 -26.74 -17.53
C ASP A 130 -19.26 -26.10 -18.86
N LEU A 131 -18.64 -26.87 -19.75
CA LEU A 131 -18.28 -26.37 -21.09
C LEU A 131 -19.53 -26.09 -21.94
N ASP A 132 -19.52 -24.93 -22.61
CA ASP A 132 -20.55 -24.55 -23.57
C ASP A 132 -20.72 -25.63 -24.65
N GLY A 133 -21.97 -26.04 -24.87
CA GLY A 133 -22.34 -27.12 -25.79
C GLY A 133 -22.53 -28.49 -25.11
N CYS A 134 -22.12 -28.65 -23.85
CA CYS A 134 -22.46 -29.82 -23.05
C CYS A 134 -23.85 -29.68 -22.41
N ALA A 135 -24.54 -30.81 -22.20
CA ALA A 135 -25.91 -30.82 -21.67
C ALA A 135 -26.09 -30.19 -20.27
N ALA A 136 -25.01 -30.07 -19.49
CA ALA A 136 -25.02 -29.39 -18.19
C ALA A 136 -24.83 -27.86 -18.30
N ALA A 137 -24.15 -27.35 -19.34
CA ALA A 137 -24.01 -25.92 -19.60
C ALA A 137 -25.31 -25.28 -20.13
N SER A 138 -26.20 -26.05 -20.77
CA SER A 138 -27.51 -25.57 -21.25
C SER A 138 -28.51 -25.16 -20.16
N GLY A 139 -28.12 -25.24 -18.87
CA GLY A 139 -28.94 -24.81 -17.72
C GLY A 139 -28.77 -23.35 -17.29
N TYR A 140 -27.82 -22.61 -17.87
CA TYR A 140 -27.66 -21.17 -17.64
C TYR A 140 -27.99 -20.40 -18.93
N SER A 141 -29.27 -20.08 -19.09
CA SER A 141 -29.78 -19.12 -20.07
C SER A 141 -30.60 -18.05 -19.37
#